data_AF-A0AAE0CI90-F1
#
_entry.id   AF-A0AAE0CI90-F1
#
_cell.length_a   1.000
_cell.length_b   1.000
_cell.length_c   1.000
_cell.angle_alpha   90.00
_cell.angle_beta   90.00
_cell.angle_gamma   90.00
#
_symmetry.space_group_name_H-M   'P 1'
#
loop_
_entity.id
_entity.type
_entity.pdbx_description
1 polymer ?
#
loop_
_entity_poly.entity_id
_entity_poly.type
_entity_poly.pdbx_seq_one_letter_code
_entity_poly.pdbx_strand_id
1 'polypeptide(L)'
;MMFQLVCDPSGVVVETSLKELLPSVINWGNKLDHILRVLLSLILSSTQRCPPLSGVEGSVESHLRVLGERERWNVEVLLRLLAELLPFVQQNAMETCPFSSVSMSKGTVFPSSLLELYAGGHAEWPAFEWMHADCFPDLIQLACLLPQKEDNLRNRITKFLLAVSEQFGDSYLTHIMLPVFLVAVGDNANLTFFSSTIHSRIKGLKPRTALAERLATLGVLPLLLAGVLGAPSKQEQLADYLRKLLVEGPVKDNRSVKRTDEIVNAVRFLCTFEEHHGIVFNILWEMVVSLNTDMKIDAANLLKVIVQYMDAKLASTHVLPALVTLGSDQNLKVKYASIDAFGAVAQHLKNEMIVEKIRVQMDAFLEDGSHEATTAVIRALVVAVPHTTDRLRDYIPYLIS
;
A
#
# COMPACT_ATOMS: atom_id res chain seq x y z
N MET A 1 21.87 24.27 5.66
CA MET A 1 22.46 24.23 4.31
C MET A 1 22.15 22.94 3.57
N MET A 2 22.64 21.75 3.98
CA MET A 2 22.37 20.48 3.26
C MET A 2 20.87 20.22 3.01
N PHE A 3 20.02 20.22 4.06
CA PHE A 3 18.58 20.04 3.92
C PHE A 3 17.89 21.14 3.09
N GLN A 4 18.47 22.34 3.02
CA GLN A 4 17.92 23.41 2.17
C GLN A 4 18.20 23.14 0.69
N LEU A 5 19.38 22.63 0.36
CA LEU A 5 19.75 22.24 -1.00
C LEU A 5 19.00 20.98 -1.46
N VAL A 6 18.76 20.04 -0.54
CA VAL A 6 17.94 18.86 -0.83
C VAL A 6 16.47 19.23 -1.02
N CYS A 7 15.96 20.27 -0.36
CA CYS A 7 14.59 20.76 -0.60
C CYS A 7 14.52 21.89 -1.64
N ASP A 8 15.53 22.02 -2.51
CA ASP A 8 15.52 23.04 -3.56
C ASP A 8 14.42 22.75 -4.60
N PRO A 9 13.73 23.77 -5.14
CA PRO A 9 12.73 23.57 -6.20
C PRO A 9 13.34 23.03 -7.51
N SER A 10 14.64 23.19 -7.73
CA SER A 10 15.34 22.65 -8.90
C SER A 10 15.73 21.18 -8.67
N GLY A 11 15.10 20.28 -9.42
CA GLY A 11 15.44 18.86 -9.38
C GLY A 11 16.93 18.57 -9.65
N VAL A 12 17.61 19.40 -10.46
CA VAL A 12 19.05 19.25 -10.72
C VAL A 12 19.87 19.50 -9.46
N VAL A 13 19.53 20.53 -8.68
CA VAL A 13 20.21 20.84 -7.41
C VAL A 13 20.00 19.71 -6.41
N VAL A 14 18.79 19.15 -6.39
CA VAL A 14 18.47 17.97 -5.57
C VAL A 14 19.32 16.77 -5.96
N GLU A 15 19.37 16.40 -7.25
CA GLU A 15 20.16 15.25 -7.71
C GLU A 15 21.64 15.38 -7.36
N THR A 16 22.24 16.55 -7.64
CA THR A 16 23.64 16.80 -7.31
C THR A 16 23.87 16.76 -5.80
N SER A 17 22.95 17.31 -5.01
CA SER A 17 23.04 17.28 -3.54
C SER A 17 22.97 15.85 -2.99
N LEU A 18 22.09 15.00 -3.53
CA LEU A 18 21.95 13.61 -3.10
C LEU A 18 23.14 12.76 -3.52
N LYS A 19 23.69 12.95 -4.73
CA LYS A 19 24.75 12.08 -5.26
C LYS A 19 26.16 12.49 -4.88
N GLU A 20 26.42 13.79 -4.69
CA GLU A 20 27.78 14.30 -4.48
C GLU A 20 27.96 14.87 -3.07
N LEU A 21 27.08 15.78 -2.66
CA LEU A 21 27.20 16.46 -1.38
C LEU A 21 26.94 15.52 -0.20
N LEU A 22 25.90 14.70 -0.28
CA LEU A 22 25.49 13.82 0.81
C LEU A 22 26.57 12.80 1.20
N PRO A 23 27.15 11.99 0.28
CA PRO A 23 28.21 11.06 0.64
C PRO A 23 29.42 11.78 1.24
N SER A 24 29.75 12.96 0.71
CA SER A 24 30.86 13.78 1.21
C SER A 24 30.61 14.22 2.66
N VAL A 25 29.41 14.67 3.00
CA VAL A 25 29.06 15.10 4.36
C VAL A 25 29.03 13.92 5.34
N ILE A 26 28.58 12.74 4.92
CA ILE A 26 28.56 11.56 5.79
C ILE A 26 29.98 11.10 6.10
N ASN A 27 30.81 10.96 5.07
CA ASN A 27 32.19 10.48 5.20
C ASN A 27 33.07 11.43 6.03
N TRP A 28 32.85 12.75 5.93
CA TRP A 28 33.61 13.73 6.70
C TRP A 28 33.03 14.01 8.09
N GLY A 29 31.71 13.93 8.23
CA GLY A 29 31.00 14.51 9.35
C GLY A 29 30.86 13.61 10.58
N ASN A 30 30.92 12.28 10.40
CA ASN A 30 30.56 11.28 11.42
C ASN A 30 29.32 11.67 12.26
N LYS A 31 28.30 12.20 11.59
CA LYS A 31 27.09 12.80 12.19
C LYS A 31 25.81 12.11 11.71
N LEU A 32 25.91 10.85 11.31
CA LEU A 32 24.80 10.10 10.73
C LEU A 32 23.56 10.15 11.63
N ASP A 33 23.70 9.85 12.93
CA ASP A 33 22.59 9.88 13.89
C ASP A 33 21.87 11.24 13.95
N HIS A 34 22.64 12.33 13.90
CA HIS A 34 22.07 13.67 13.91
C HIS A 34 21.32 13.97 12.61
N ILE A 35 21.88 13.58 11.46
CA ILE A 35 21.24 13.74 10.14
C ILE A 35 19.93 12.95 10.11
N LEU A 36 19.95 11.68 10.54
CA LEU A 36 18.78 10.81 10.57
C LEU A 36 17.66 11.37 11.47
N ARG A 37 18.00 11.84 12.67
CA ARG A 37 17.04 12.46 13.58
C ARG A 37 16.40 13.71 12.99
N VAL A 38 17.20 14.59 12.40
CA VAL A 38 16.70 15.82 11.77
C VAL A 38 15.85 15.48 10.54
N LEU A 39 16.26 14.51 9.73
CA LEU A 39 15.55 14.06 8.55
C LEU A 39 14.14 13.55 8.88
N LEU A 40 14.01 12.61 9.82
CA LEU A 40 12.70 12.07 10.22
C LEU A 40 11.79 13.18 10.79
N SER A 41 12.36 14.09 11.60
CA SER A 41 11.63 15.24 12.12
C SER A 41 11.14 16.18 11.01
N LEU A 42 11.94 16.43 9.98
CA LEU A 42 11.55 17.26 8.83
C LEU A 42 10.47 16.59 7.98
N ILE A 43 10.56 15.29 7.75
CA ILE A 43 9.55 14.50 7.02
C ILE A 43 8.20 14.63 7.73
N LEU A 44 8.16 14.32 9.03
CA LEU A 44 6.92 14.35 9.81
C LEU A 44 6.37 15.77 9.96
N SER A 45 7.20 16.73 10.32
CA SER A 45 6.74 18.11 10.56
C SER A 45 6.24 18.81 9.30
N SER A 46 6.76 18.46 8.12
CA SER A 46 6.25 18.97 6.83
C SER A 46 4.78 18.58 6.61
N THR A 47 4.41 17.37 6.99
CA THR A 47 3.04 16.85 6.85
C THR A 47 2.14 17.27 8.00
N GLN A 48 2.62 17.23 9.24
CA GLN A 48 1.82 17.55 10.44
C GLN A 48 1.37 19.02 10.48
N ARG A 49 2.15 19.94 9.89
CA ARG A 49 1.81 21.37 9.81
C ARG A 49 0.74 21.68 8.77
N CYS A 50 0.44 20.73 7.87
CA CYS A 50 -0.60 20.91 6.88
C CYS A 50 -2.01 20.89 7.52
N PRO A 51 -2.98 21.61 6.94
CA PRO A 51 -4.35 21.59 7.43
C PRO A 51 -4.97 20.18 7.28
N PRO A 52 -5.92 19.81 8.15
CA PRO A 52 -6.64 18.55 8.03
C PRO A 52 -7.56 18.54 6.81
N LEU A 53 -7.87 17.36 6.27
CA LEU A 53 -8.78 17.18 5.13
C LEU A 53 -10.23 17.59 5.48
N SER A 54 -10.61 17.45 6.75
CA SER A 54 -11.92 17.86 7.27
C SER A 54 -11.80 18.49 8.65
N GLY A 55 -12.64 19.49 8.94
CA GLY A 55 -12.78 20.08 10.27
C GLY A 55 -13.70 19.29 11.22
N VAL A 56 -14.32 18.20 10.76
CA VAL A 56 -15.24 17.40 11.58
C VAL A 56 -14.44 16.58 12.59
N GLU A 57 -14.46 17.00 13.85
CA GLU A 57 -13.71 16.37 14.93
C GLU A 57 -14.07 14.89 15.09
N GLY A 58 -13.07 14.04 15.30
CA GLY A 58 -13.23 12.59 15.45
C GLY A 58 -13.44 11.81 14.16
N SER A 59 -13.52 12.47 13.00
CA SER A 59 -13.52 11.81 11.68
C SER A 59 -12.13 11.32 11.27
N VAL A 60 -12.06 10.34 10.37
CA VAL A 60 -10.79 9.88 9.77
C VAL A 60 -10.14 11.02 9.02
N GLU A 61 -10.93 11.77 8.27
CA GLU A 61 -10.53 12.89 7.43
C GLU A 61 -9.92 14.04 8.24
N SER A 62 -10.32 14.21 9.51
CA SER A 62 -9.69 15.20 10.40
C SER A 62 -8.25 14.87 10.81
N HIS A 63 -7.80 13.63 10.60
CA HIS A 63 -6.43 13.19 10.87
C HIS A 63 -5.54 13.23 9.61
N LEU A 64 -6.16 13.10 8.43
CA LEU A 64 -5.48 13.18 7.15
C LEU A 64 -5.13 14.62 6.79
N ARG A 65 -4.04 14.83 6.05
CA ARG A 65 -3.47 16.14 5.79
C ARG A 65 -3.57 16.52 4.31
N VAL A 66 -3.89 17.78 4.03
CA VAL A 66 -3.90 18.33 2.67
C VAL A 66 -2.53 18.92 2.37
N LEU A 67 -1.74 18.22 1.55
CA LEU A 67 -0.41 18.65 1.18
C LEU A 67 -0.48 19.61 -0.03
N GLY A 68 0.14 20.78 0.11
CA GLY A 68 0.44 21.66 -1.01
C GLY A 68 1.52 21.04 -1.92
N GLU A 69 1.74 21.63 -3.09
CA GLU A 69 2.78 21.17 -4.02
C GLU A 69 4.18 21.21 -3.40
N ARG A 70 4.46 22.26 -2.63
CA ARG A 70 5.75 22.43 -1.96
C ARG A 70 5.96 21.40 -0.86
N GLU A 71 4.96 21.18 0.00
CA GLU A 71 5.06 20.21 1.09
C GLU A 71 5.17 18.79 0.53
N ARG A 72 4.41 18.46 -0.51
CA ARG A 72 4.50 17.19 -1.24
C ARG A 72 5.91 16.98 -1.81
N TRP A 73 6.45 17.96 -2.52
CA TRP A 73 7.82 17.92 -3.06
C TRP A 73 8.86 17.71 -1.96
N ASN A 74 8.77 18.48 -0.87
CA ASN A 74 9.71 18.37 0.24
C ASN A 74 9.67 16.96 0.86
N VAL A 75 8.49 16.44 1.17
CA VAL A 75 8.34 15.09 1.76
C VAL A 75 8.88 14.04 0.80
N GLU A 76 8.55 14.14 -0.48
CA GLU A 76 9.07 13.23 -1.50
C GLU A 76 10.59 13.21 -1.48
N VAL A 77 11.24 14.37 -1.61
CA VAL A 77 12.70 14.45 -1.69
C VAL A 77 13.39 14.04 -0.38
N LEU A 78 12.80 14.33 0.77
CA LEU A 78 13.32 13.85 2.05
C LEU A 78 13.22 12.32 2.16
N LEU A 79 12.15 11.69 1.64
CA LEU A 79 12.08 10.23 1.53
C LEU A 79 13.11 9.67 0.54
N ARG A 80 13.47 10.42 -0.50
CA ARG A 80 14.60 10.07 -1.39
C ARG A 80 15.92 10.08 -0.62
N LEU A 81 16.17 11.15 0.13
CA LEU A 81 17.35 11.28 0.99
C LEU A 81 17.42 10.12 2.01
N LEU A 82 16.31 9.73 2.62
CA LEU A 82 16.24 8.59 3.53
C LEU A 82 16.68 7.28 2.85
N ALA A 83 16.27 7.06 1.60
CA ALA A 83 16.69 5.89 0.82
C ALA A 83 18.19 5.92 0.47
N GLU A 84 18.75 7.07 0.10
CA GLU A 84 20.19 7.22 -0.17
C GLU A 84 21.05 6.99 1.09
N LEU A 85 20.48 7.25 2.28
CA LEU A 85 21.15 7.01 3.56
C LEU A 85 21.15 5.55 4.00
N LEU A 86 20.30 4.70 3.41
CA LEU A 86 20.10 3.32 3.86
C LEU A 86 21.39 2.47 3.92
N PRO A 87 22.29 2.50 2.91
CA PRO A 87 23.54 1.75 2.97
C PRO A 87 24.44 2.20 4.14
N PHE A 88 24.45 3.50 4.45
CA PHE A 88 25.23 4.04 5.57
C PHE A 88 24.63 3.63 6.92
N VAL A 89 23.30 3.57 7.02
CA VAL A 89 22.61 3.05 8.21
C VAL A 89 22.98 1.59 8.45
N GLN A 90 22.91 0.76 7.40
CA GLN A 90 23.30 -0.64 7.49
C GLN A 90 24.75 -0.80 7.91
N GLN A 91 25.67 -0.08 7.25
CA GLN A 91 27.09 -0.15 7.55
C GLN A 91 27.37 0.27 9.00
N ASN A 92 26.77 1.37 9.47
CA ASN A 92 26.91 1.83 10.85
C ASN A 92 26.41 0.75 11.83
N ALA A 93 25.25 0.15 11.57
CA ALA A 93 24.74 -0.94 12.40
C ALA A 93 25.74 -2.12 12.47
N MET A 94 26.35 -2.51 11.35
CA MET A 94 27.36 -3.58 11.33
C MET A 94 28.63 -3.22 12.10
N GLU A 95 29.15 -2.00 11.90
CA GLU A 95 30.38 -1.53 12.54
C GLU A 95 30.23 -1.39 14.06
N THR A 96 29.04 -1.02 14.53
CA THR A 96 28.74 -0.90 15.97
C THR A 96 28.13 -2.17 16.56
N CYS A 97 28.19 -3.31 15.86
CA CYS A 97 27.65 -4.57 16.36
C CYS A 97 28.38 -4.98 17.66
N PRO A 98 27.67 -5.17 18.79
CA PRO A 98 28.32 -5.49 20.06
C PRO A 98 28.72 -6.97 20.17
N PHE A 99 28.36 -7.81 19.19
CA PHE A 99 28.54 -9.27 19.24
C PHE A 99 29.80 -9.70 18.48
N SER A 100 30.92 -9.82 19.20
CA SER A 100 32.24 -10.16 18.64
C SER A 100 32.36 -11.54 18.00
N SER A 101 31.39 -12.44 18.25
CA SER A 101 31.40 -13.83 17.76
C SER A 101 30.95 -13.97 16.30
N VAL A 102 30.39 -12.92 15.69
CA VAL A 102 29.86 -12.98 14.33
C VAL A 102 30.69 -12.08 13.42
N SER A 103 31.51 -12.68 12.55
CA SER A 103 32.28 -11.92 11.56
C SER A 103 31.34 -11.39 10.47
N MET A 104 30.99 -10.10 10.53
CA MET A 104 30.25 -9.43 9.47
C MET A 104 31.22 -8.85 8.46
N SER A 105 31.20 -9.35 7.22
CA SER A 105 31.95 -8.74 6.12
C SER A 105 31.08 -7.72 5.38
N LYS A 106 31.70 -6.82 4.60
CA LYS A 106 30.97 -5.90 3.73
C LYS A 106 30.07 -6.68 2.77
N GLY A 107 28.77 -6.42 2.82
CA GLY A 107 27.75 -7.11 2.02
C GLY A 107 27.15 -8.36 2.67
N THR A 108 27.55 -8.71 3.90
CA THR A 108 26.87 -9.76 4.69
C THR A 108 25.57 -9.21 5.24
N VAL A 109 24.50 -9.99 5.15
CA VAL A 109 23.16 -9.65 5.62
C VAL A 109 22.97 -10.10 7.08
N PHE A 110 22.04 -9.52 7.86
CA PHE A 110 21.86 -9.91 9.28
C PHE A 110 21.25 -11.32 9.41
N PRO A 111 21.98 -12.34 9.91
CA PRO A 111 21.48 -13.71 10.03
C PRO A 111 20.58 -13.89 11.26
N SER A 112 19.70 -14.89 11.24
CA SER A 112 18.79 -15.17 12.37
C SER A 112 19.51 -15.42 13.69
N SER A 113 20.68 -16.07 13.69
CA SER A 113 21.47 -16.31 14.91
C SER A 113 21.94 -15.02 15.59
N LEU A 114 22.21 -13.97 14.82
CA LEU A 114 22.54 -12.66 15.38
C LEU A 114 21.31 -11.99 16.00
N LEU A 115 20.14 -12.15 15.37
CA LEU A 115 18.89 -11.62 15.91
C LEU A 115 18.51 -12.31 17.23
N GLU A 116 18.82 -13.59 17.39
CA GLU A 116 18.65 -14.32 18.66
C GLU A 116 19.57 -13.77 19.76
N LEU A 117 20.84 -13.51 19.43
CA LEU A 117 21.78 -12.86 20.36
C LEU A 117 21.32 -11.46 20.77
N TYR A 118 20.83 -10.68 19.81
CA TYR A 118 20.23 -9.36 20.03
C TYR A 118 19.02 -9.44 20.97
N ALA A 119 18.10 -10.37 20.71
CA ALA A 119 16.90 -10.56 21.53
C ALA A 119 17.22 -10.96 22.98
N GLY A 120 18.35 -11.64 23.21
CA GLY A 120 18.86 -11.98 24.54
C GLY A 120 19.13 -10.76 25.45
N GLY A 121 19.20 -9.55 24.88
CA GLY A 121 19.25 -8.29 25.64
C GLY A 121 20.54 -8.08 26.43
N HIS A 122 21.62 -8.76 26.03
CA HIS A 122 22.92 -8.68 26.71
C HIS A 122 23.72 -7.41 26.38
N ALA A 123 23.34 -6.69 25.32
CA ALA A 123 23.96 -5.43 24.91
C ALA A 123 22.95 -4.53 24.20
N GLU A 124 23.09 -3.21 24.35
CA GLU A 124 22.37 -2.23 23.55
C GLU A 124 22.97 -2.14 22.15
N TRP A 125 22.13 -1.95 21.14
CA TRP A 125 22.60 -1.79 19.76
C TRP A 125 21.86 -0.65 19.03
N PRO A 126 22.06 0.62 19.45
CA PRO A 126 21.23 1.74 19.00
C PRO A 126 21.20 1.93 17.49
N ALA A 127 22.33 1.73 16.79
CA ALA A 127 22.41 1.87 15.34
C ALA A 127 21.55 0.86 14.58
N PHE A 128 21.44 -0.38 15.09
CA PHE A 128 20.54 -1.39 14.55
C PHE A 128 19.09 -1.10 14.94
N GLU A 129 18.87 -0.73 16.20
CA GLU A 129 17.54 -0.43 16.74
C GLU A 129 16.87 0.77 16.09
N TRP A 130 17.63 1.76 15.64
CA TRP A 130 17.10 2.98 15.02
C TRP A 130 16.08 2.69 13.90
N MET A 131 16.31 1.64 13.12
CA MET A 131 15.43 1.29 11.99
C MET A 131 14.02 0.89 12.47
N HIS A 132 13.90 -0.04 13.41
CA HIS A 132 12.59 -0.52 13.90
C HIS A 132 12.05 0.26 15.11
N ALA A 133 12.89 1.01 15.81
CA ALA A 133 12.50 1.77 16.99
C ALA A 133 12.10 3.22 16.67
N ASP A 134 12.71 3.84 15.65
CA ASP A 134 12.46 5.24 15.29
C ASP A 134 11.98 5.40 13.84
N CYS A 135 12.71 4.86 12.85
CA CYS A 135 12.41 5.05 11.43
C CYS A 135 11.04 4.46 11.01
N PHE A 136 10.79 3.17 11.27
CA PHE A 136 9.51 2.55 10.92
C PHE A 136 8.30 3.20 11.62
N PRO A 137 8.33 3.48 12.95
CA PRO A 137 7.25 4.22 13.60
C PRO A 137 6.96 5.59 12.97
N ASP A 138 7.99 6.34 12.59
CA ASP A 138 7.81 7.66 11.96
C ASP A 138 7.22 7.52 10.54
N LEU A 139 7.62 6.51 9.77
CA LEU A 139 7.02 6.23 8.45
C LEU A 139 5.58 5.73 8.56
N ILE A 140 5.28 4.92 9.57
CA ILE A 140 3.91 4.48 9.91
C ILE A 140 3.05 5.70 10.26
N GLN A 141 3.56 6.60 11.10
CA GLN A 141 2.86 7.83 11.46
C GLN A 141 2.64 8.71 10.23
N LEU A 142 3.65 8.89 9.39
CA LEU A 142 3.53 9.63 8.13
C LEU A 142 2.41 9.03 7.27
N ALA A 143 2.41 7.72 7.05
CA ALA A 143 1.41 7.05 6.23
C ALA A 143 -0.03 7.23 6.76
N CYS A 144 -0.20 7.27 8.08
CA CYS A 144 -1.49 7.55 8.73
C CYS A 144 -1.95 9.02 8.59
N LEU A 145 -1.09 9.94 8.14
CA LEU A 145 -1.44 11.33 7.84
C LEU A 145 -1.78 11.56 6.35
N LEU A 146 -1.44 10.62 5.47
CA LEU A 146 -1.56 10.80 4.02
C LEU A 146 -2.95 10.37 3.51
N PRO A 147 -3.69 11.20 2.77
CA PRO A 147 -4.88 10.75 2.05
C PRO A 147 -4.50 9.86 0.85
N GLN A 148 -5.48 9.16 0.28
CA GLN A 148 -5.29 8.30 -0.90
C GLN A 148 -4.70 9.04 -2.11
N LYS A 149 -4.97 10.35 -2.25
CA LYS A 149 -4.38 11.18 -3.31
C LYS A 149 -2.85 11.21 -3.27
N GLU A 150 -2.25 10.96 -2.11
CA GLU A 150 -0.80 10.97 -1.90
C GLU A 150 -0.17 9.56 -2.03
N ASP A 151 -0.77 8.69 -2.84
CA ASP A 151 -0.24 7.36 -3.17
C ASP A 151 1.20 7.40 -3.70
N ASN A 152 1.62 8.48 -4.36
CA ASN A 152 3.02 8.64 -4.78
C ASN A 152 3.99 8.65 -3.60
N LEU A 153 3.65 9.32 -2.50
CA LEU A 153 4.45 9.33 -1.28
C LEU A 153 4.41 7.96 -0.60
N ARG A 154 3.24 7.31 -0.56
CA ARG A 154 3.12 5.92 -0.06
C ARG A 154 4.00 4.97 -0.85
N ASN A 155 4.01 5.07 -2.18
CA ASN A 155 4.88 4.28 -3.06
C ASN A 155 6.37 4.54 -2.75
N ARG A 156 6.75 5.78 -2.46
CA ARG A 156 8.12 6.10 -2.05
C ARG A 156 8.51 5.41 -0.74
N ILE A 157 7.61 5.38 0.25
CA ILE A 157 7.80 4.65 1.50
C ILE A 157 7.90 3.14 1.21
N THR A 158 6.99 2.58 0.41
CA THR A 158 7.00 1.16 0.01
C THR A 158 8.32 0.74 -0.62
N LYS A 159 8.85 1.53 -1.57
CA LYS A 159 10.16 1.26 -2.19
C LYS A 159 11.31 1.32 -1.20
N PHE A 160 11.26 2.24 -0.25
CA PHE A 160 12.24 2.27 0.85
C PHE A 160 12.16 1.00 1.69
N LEU A 161 10.96 0.56 2.08
CA LEU A 161 10.74 -0.65 2.86
C LEU A 161 11.26 -1.91 2.15
N LEU A 162 10.99 -2.05 0.85
CA LEU A 162 11.56 -3.12 0.02
C LEU A 162 13.10 -3.07 -0.01
N ALA A 163 13.69 -1.88 -0.19
CA ALA A 163 15.14 -1.72 -0.14
C ALA A 163 15.74 -2.07 1.24
N VAL A 164 15.03 -1.80 2.35
CA VAL A 164 15.44 -2.26 3.68
C VAL A 164 15.46 -3.78 3.72
N SER A 165 14.43 -4.45 3.20
CA SER A 165 14.37 -5.90 3.17
C SER A 165 15.51 -6.55 2.37
N GLU A 166 15.91 -5.92 1.26
CA GLU A 166 17.02 -6.38 0.41
C GLU A 166 18.37 -6.19 1.10
N GLN A 167 18.59 -5.03 1.72
CA GLN A 167 19.84 -4.74 2.41
C GLN A 167 19.97 -5.53 3.72
N PHE A 168 18.96 -5.47 4.59
CA PHE A 168 19.01 -6.08 5.92
C PHE A 168 18.70 -7.57 5.92
N GLY A 169 18.01 -8.08 4.89
CA GLY A 169 17.79 -9.51 4.65
C GLY A 169 16.46 -10.07 5.03
N ASP A 170 16.21 -11.30 4.55
CA ASP A 170 14.98 -12.03 4.84
C ASP A 170 14.79 -12.35 6.32
N SER A 171 15.87 -12.66 7.06
CA SER A 171 15.80 -12.86 8.51
C SER A 171 15.32 -11.59 9.22
N TYR A 172 15.88 -10.42 8.88
CA TYR A 172 15.43 -9.14 9.45
C TYR A 172 13.99 -8.80 9.02
N LEU A 173 13.66 -9.01 7.74
CA LEU A 173 12.31 -8.84 7.22
C LEU A 173 11.29 -9.66 8.01
N THR A 174 11.58 -10.95 8.23
CA THR A 174 10.67 -11.91 8.88
C THR A 174 10.52 -11.64 10.37
N HIS A 175 11.63 -11.40 11.06
CA HIS A 175 11.66 -11.42 12.51
C HIS A 175 11.58 -10.04 13.16
N ILE A 176 11.88 -8.97 12.42
CA ILE A 176 11.85 -7.60 12.92
C ILE A 176 10.82 -6.77 12.16
N MET A 177 11.01 -6.58 10.86
CA MET A 177 10.20 -5.64 10.08
C MET A 177 8.73 -6.06 9.98
N LEU A 178 8.44 -7.31 9.62
CA LEU A 178 7.08 -7.82 9.50
C LEU A 178 6.30 -7.71 10.81
N PRO A 179 6.83 -8.12 11.98
CA PRO A 179 6.15 -7.91 13.25
C PRO A 179 5.81 -6.46 13.59
N VAL A 180 6.67 -5.49 13.25
CA VAL A 180 6.38 -4.06 13.49
C VAL A 180 5.12 -3.64 12.73
N PHE A 181 5.03 -3.96 11.45
CA PHE A 181 3.89 -3.57 10.61
C PHE A 181 2.61 -4.36 10.92
N LEU A 182 2.73 -5.65 11.28
CA LEU A 182 1.60 -6.44 11.78
C LEU A 182 1.02 -5.83 13.06
N VAL A 183 1.86 -5.48 14.03
CA VAL A 183 1.38 -4.83 15.26
C VAL A 183 0.74 -3.48 14.96
N ALA A 184 1.36 -2.68 14.09
CA ALA A 184 0.87 -1.35 13.73
C ALA A 184 -0.47 -1.38 12.97
N VAL A 185 -0.77 -2.41 12.18
CA VAL A 185 -2.08 -2.58 11.53
C VAL A 185 -3.16 -3.13 12.49
N GLY A 186 -2.77 -3.58 13.69
CA GLY A 186 -3.67 -4.12 14.71
C GLY A 186 -3.64 -5.64 14.86
N ASP A 187 -2.83 -6.34 14.07
CA ASP A 187 -2.69 -7.78 14.13
C ASP A 187 -1.82 -8.24 15.32
N ASN A 188 -1.73 -9.56 15.47
CA ASN A 188 -0.82 -10.19 16.40
C ASN A 188 0.47 -10.55 15.66
N ALA A 189 1.61 -10.40 16.34
CA ALA A 189 2.91 -10.74 15.79
C ALA A 189 3.79 -11.40 16.83
N ASN A 190 4.73 -12.22 16.36
CA ASN A 190 5.77 -12.77 17.20
C ASN A 190 6.85 -11.71 17.46
N LEU A 191 7.07 -11.34 18.72
CA LEU A 191 8.08 -10.36 19.13
C LEU A 191 9.33 -10.99 19.77
N THR A 192 9.51 -12.32 19.68
CA THR A 192 10.63 -13.02 20.33
C THR A 192 12.02 -12.53 19.93
N PHE A 193 12.15 -11.84 18.80
CA PHE A 193 13.42 -11.33 18.28
C PHE A 193 13.71 -9.87 18.69
N PHE A 194 12.88 -9.26 19.53
CA PHE A 194 13.10 -7.92 20.05
C PHE A 194 13.75 -7.96 21.43
N SER A 195 14.59 -6.97 21.74
CA SER A 195 15.06 -6.74 23.11
C SER A 195 13.90 -6.32 24.04
N SER A 196 14.01 -6.58 25.34
CA SER A 196 12.97 -6.26 26.33
C SER A 196 12.64 -4.76 26.39
N THR A 197 13.61 -3.89 26.11
CA THR A 197 13.46 -2.43 26.07
C THR A 197 12.58 -2.00 24.89
N ILE A 198 12.77 -2.60 23.72
CA ILE A 198 12.05 -2.27 22.49
C ILE A 198 10.64 -2.87 22.44
N HIS A 199 10.41 -4.01 23.11
CA HIS A 199 9.10 -4.66 23.15
C HIS A 199 7.94 -3.72 23.50
N SER A 200 8.12 -2.85 24.50
CA SER A 200 7.08 -1.92 24.95
C SER A 200 6.75 -0.87 23.87
N ARG A 201 7.77 -0.39 23.14
CA ARG A 201 7.63 0.58 22.04
C ARG A 201 6.86 -0.04 20.89
N ILE A 202 7.23 -1.26 20.46
CA ILE A 202 6.55 -1.94 19.35
C ILE A 202 5.10 -2.26 19.73
N LYS A 203 4.85 -2.79 20.94
CA LYS A 203 3.47 -2.99 21.42
C LYS A 203 2.66 -1.69 21.49
N GLY A 204 3.33 -0.56 21.71
CA GLY A 204 2.74 0.78 21.69
C GLY A 204 2.16 1.20 20.34
N LEU A 205 2.62 0.61 19.23
CA LEU A 205 2.13 0.89 17.89
C LEU A 205 0.73 0.33 17.63
N LYS A 206 0.28 -0.64 18.43
CA LYS A 206 -1.02 -1.28 18.22
C LYS A 206 -2.15 -0.26 18.39
N PRO A 207 -3.03 -0.09 17.38
CA PRO A 207 -4.18 0.81 17.50
C PRO A 207 -5.08 0.39 18.67
N ARG A 208 -5.54 1.38 19.45
CA ARG A 208 -6.34 1.16 20.68
C ARG A 208 -7.76 1.71 20.59
N THR A 209 -8.08 2.43 19.52
CA THR A 209 -9.39 3.05 19.30
C THR A 209 -9.89 2.65 17.92
N ALA A 210 -11.21 2.62 17.72
CA ALA A 210 -11.80 2.31 16.41
C ALA A 210 -11.33 3.28 15.31
N LEU A 211 -11.06 4.54 15.67
CA LEU A 211 -10.51 5.53 14.75
C LEU A 211 -9.06 5.20 14.37
N ALA A 212 -8.23 4.82 15.35
CA ALA A 212 -6.85 4.41 15.09
C ALA A 212 -6.80 3.12 14.26
N GLU A 213 -7.71 2.16 14.47
CA GLU A 213 -7.81 0.94 13.65
C GLU A 213 -8.14 1.26 12.19
N ARG A 214 -9.07 2.19 11.94
CA ARG A 214 -9.40 2.65 10.58
C ARG A 214 -8.22 3.38 9.94
N LEU A 215 -7.56 4.28 10.68
CA LEU A 215 -6.36 4.97 10.20
C LEU A 215 -5.22 3.99 9.92
N ALA A 216 -5.05 2.95 10.74
CA ALA A 216 -4.06 1.91 10.51
C ALA A 216 -4.39 1.08 9.25
N THR A 217 -5.66 0.77 9.03
CA THR A 217 -6.11 0.09 7.79
C THR A 217 -5.88 0.97 6.55
N LEU A 218 -6.10 2.28 6.65
CA LEU A 218 -5.85 3.21 5.53
C LEU A 218 -4.36 3.51 5.32
N GLY A 219 -3.60 3.68 6.39
CA GLY A 219 -2.23 4.14 6.41
C GLY A 219 -1.22 3.00 6.26
N VAL A 220 -1.34 2.01 7.12
CA VAL A 220 -0.32 0.97 7.36
C VAL A 220 -0.55 -0.27 6.51
N LEU A 221 -1.80 -0.72 6.33
CA LEU A 221 -2.10 -1.92 5.53
C LEU A 221 -1.54 -1.85 4.09
N PRO A 222 -1.63 -0.73 3.35
CA PRO A 222 -1.01 -0.64 2.02
C PRO A 222 0.52 -0.85 2.06
N LEU A 223 1.18 -0.35 3.10
CA LEU A 223 2.63 -0.53 3.30
C LEU A 223 2.98 -1.96 3.71
N LEU A 224 2.16 -2.59 4.57
CA LEU A 224 2.32 -3.98 4.94
C LEU A 224 2.19 -4.90 3.71
N LEU A 225 1.15 -4.70 2.90
CA LEU A 225 0.90 -5.52 1.72
C LEU A 225 1.98 -5.36 0.65
N ALA A 226 2.33 -4.11 0.28
CA ALA A 226 3.23 -3.86 -0.85
C ALA A 226 4.70 -3.74 -0.45
N GLY A 227 5.00 -3.24 0.76
CA GLY A 227 6.37 -2.90 1.18
C GLY A 227 7.04 -3.90 2.10
N VAL A 228 6.26 -4.83 2.68
CA VAL A 228 6.76 -5.83 3.63
C VAL A 228 6.46 -7.23 3.12
N LEU A 229 5.17 -7.57 2.97
CA LEU A 229 4.74 -8.84 2.38
C LEU A 229 4.94 -8.88 0.85
N GLY A 230 5.05 -7.71 0.21
CA GLY A 230 5.37 -7.58 -1.22
C GLY A 230 6.82 -7.94 -1.56
N ALA A 231 7.68 -8.18 -0.58
CA ALA A 231 9.04 -8.64 -0.84
C ALA A 231 9.03 -9.98 -1.64
N PRO A 232 9.98 -10.19 -2.58
CA PRO A 232 10.02 -11.41 -3.40
C PRO A 232 10.03 -12.71 -2.59
N SER A 233 10.60 -12.72 -1.39
CA SER A 233 10.66 -13.88 -0.51
C SER A 233 9.38 -14.18 0.28
N LYS A 234 8.35 -13.33 0.17
CA LYS A 234 7.12 -13.39 0.99
C LYS A 234 5.83 -13.65 0.20
N GLN A 235 5.93 -14.06 -1.07
CA GLN A 235 4.77 -14.28 -1.95
C GLN A 235 3.70 -15.21 -1.35
N GLU A 236 4.10 -16.33 -0.72
CA GLU A 236 3.16 -17.25 -0.07
C GLU A 236 2.47 -16.59 1.14
N GLN A 237 3.23 -15.93 2.01
CA GLN A 237 2.68 -15.21 3.16
C GLN A 237 1.76 -14.05 2.75
N LEU A 238 2.08 -13.36 1.65
CA LEU A 238 1.20 -12.34 1.07
C LEU A 238 -0.11 -12.94 0.61
N ALA A 239 -0.07 -14.07 -0.10
CA ALA A 239 -1.27 -14.78 -0.57
C ALA A 239 -2.15 -15.22 0.62
N ASP A 240 -1.54 -15.81 1.65
CA ASP A 240 -2.25 -16.25 2.85
C ASP A 240 -2.86 -15.08 3.62
N TYR A 241 -2.11 -13.98 3.76
CA TYR A 241 -2.59 -12.78 4.43
C TYR A 241 -3.76 -12.14 3.67
N LEU A 242 -3.67 -12.04 2.34
CA LEU A 242 -4.75 -11.54 1.49
C LEU A 242 -5.98 -12.45 1.55
N ARG A 243 -5.81 -13.78 1.56
CA ARG A 243 -6.92 -14.73 1.70
C ARG A 243 -7.60 -14.57 3.05
N LYS A 244 -6.82 -14.48 4.13
CA LYS A 244 -7.36 -14.21 5.47
C LYS A 244 -8.16 -12.89 5.51
N LEU A 245 -7.66 -11.87 4.81
CA LEU A 245 -8.27 -10.55 4.79
C LEU A 245 -9.56 -10.48 3.97
N LEU A 246 -9.59 -11.12 2.80
CA LEU A 246 -10.66 -11.00 1.79
C LEU A 246 -11.66 -12.16 1.81
N VAL A 247 -11.25 -13.36 2.22
CA VAL A 247 -12.05 -14.59 2.16
C VAL A 247 -12.47 -15.03 3.55
N GLU A 248 -11.54 -15.03 4.52
CA GLU A 248 -11.77 -15.53 5.88
C GLU A 248 -12.20 -14.43 6.87
N GLY A 249 -12.58 -13.25 6.37
CA GLY A 249 -12.77 -12.01 7.14
C GLY A 249 -13.49 -12.18 8.48
N PRO A 250 -13.25 -11.28 9.46
CA PRO A 250 -13.60 -11.49 10.85
C PRO A 250 -15.08 -11.84 11.00
N VAL A 251 -15.35 -13.06 11.45
CA VAL A 251 -16.67 -13.50 11.87
C VAL A 251 -17.09 -12.61 13.04
N LYS A 252 -17.95 -11.62 12.76
CA LYS A 252 -18.69 -10.71 13.68
C LYS A 252 -18.29 -9.24 13.58
N ASP A 253 -19.15 -8.44 12.96
CA ASP A 253 -20.02 -7.42 13.59
C ASP A 253 -20.44 -6.36 12.54
N ASN A 254 -21.62 -5.75 12.75
CA ASN A 254 -22.30 -4.75 11.91
C ASN A 254 -21.51 -3.44 11.59
N ARG A 255 -20.18 -3.44 11.73
CA ARG A 255 -19.24 -2.36 11.35
C ARG A 255 -18.54 -2.62 10.01
N SER A 256 -18.93 -3.67 9.28
CA SER A 256 -18.19 -4.25 8.14
C SER A 256 -17.99 -3.32 6.94
N VAL A 257 -19.01 -2.54 6.54
CA VAL A 257 -18.99 -1.84 5.24
C VAL A 257 -17.83 -0.83 5.10
N LYS A 258 -17.56 0.00 6.12
CA LYS A 258 -16.47 0.99 6.03
C LYS A 258 -15.09 0.33 6.03
N ARG A 259 -14.94 -0.75 6.80
CA ARG A 259 -13.70 -1.56 6.84
C ARG A 259 -13.42 -2.21 5.48
N THR A 260 -14.46 -2.60 4.76
CA THR A 260 -14.33 -3.13 3.39
C THR A 260 -13.73 -2.09 2.44
N ASP A 261 -14.18 -0.83 2.44
CA ASP A 261 -13.64 0.21 1.55
C ASP A 261 -12.14 0.48 1.80
N GLU A 262 -11.73 0.45 3.07
CA GLU A 262 -10.36 0.71 3.49
C GLU A 262 -9.42 -0.45 3.07
N ILE A 263 -9.89 -1.69 3.19
CA ILE A 263 -9.22 -2.89 2.69
C ILE A 263 -9.14 -2.87 1.16
N VAL A 264 -10.25 -2.57 0.48
CA VAL A 264 -10.32 -2.44 -0.99
C VAL A 264 -9.28 -1.42 -1.48
N ASN A 265 -9.15 -0.29 -0.80
CA ASN A 265 -8.14 0.72 -1.13
C ASN A 265 -6.70 0.24 -0.92
N ALA A 266 -6.44 -0.61 0.08
CA ALA A 266 -5.10 -1.19 0.30
C ALA A 266 -4.75 -2.24 -0.77
N VAL A 267 -5.70 -3.09 -1.16
CA VAL A 267 -5.50 -4.06 -2.27
C VAL A 267 -5.35 -3.33 -3.60
N ARG A 268 -6.11 -2.25 -3.82
CA ARG A 268 -5.93 -1.36 -4.97
C ARG A 268 -4.52 -0.77 -5.01
N PHE A 269 -4.01 -0.30 -3.88
CA PHE A 269 -2.63 0.20 -3.81
C PHE A 269 -1.60 -0.90 -4.11
N LEU A 270 -1.80 -2.13 -3.61
CA LEU A 270 -0.95 -3.27 -3.94
C LEU A 270 -0.91 -3.52 -5.47
N CYS A 271 -2.02 -3.33 -6.17
CA CYS A 271 -2.09 -3.48 -7.63
C CYS A 271 -1.34 -2.39 -8.42
N THR A 272 -0.75 -1.39 -7.76
CA THR A 272 0.21 -0.50 -8.42
C THR A 272 1.55 -1.18 -8.72
N PHE A 273 1.76 -2.40 -8.19
CA PHE A 273 2.91 -3.28 -8.42
C PHE A 273 2.46 -4.49 -9.25
N GLU A 274 2.94 -4.55 -10.50
CA GLU A 274 2.50 -5.55 -11.49
C GLU A 274 2.84 -6.98 -11.07
N GLU A 275 3.94 -7.18 -10.34
CA GLU A 275 4.39 -8.47 -9.84
C GLU A 275 3.37 -9.17 -8.93
N HIS A 276 2.45 -8.41 -8.32
CA HIS A 276 1.45 -8.95 -7.39
C HIS A 276 0.10 -9.23 -8.04
N HIS A 277 -0.13 -8.81 -9.29
CA HIS A 277 -1.42 -8.98 -9.98
C HIS A 277 -1.88 -10.44 -10.00
N GLY A 278 -0.96 -11.38 -10.25
CA GLY A 278 -1.28 -12.81 -10.29
C GLY A 278 -1.85 -13.35 -8.99
N ILE A 279 -1.26 -12.99 -7.84
CA ILE A 279 -1.76 -13.40 -6.51
C ILE A 279 -3.13 -12.81 -6.25
N VAL A 280 -3.32 -11.52 -6.56
CA VAL A 280 -4.60 -10.84 -6.36
C VAL A 280 -5.69 -11.50 -7.21
N PHE A 281 -5.43 -11.83 -8.48
CA PHE A 281 -6.41 -12.49 -9.34
C PHE A 281 -6.75 -13.91 -8.90
N ASN A 282 -5.80 -14.67 -8.38
CA ASN A 282 -6.08 -16.00 -7.85
C ASN A 282 -7.09 -15.93 -6.68
N ILE A 283 -6.89 -15.00 -5.75
CA ILE A 283 -7.79 -14.82 -4.61
C ILE A 283 -9.14 -14.23 -5.05
N LEU A 284 -9.14 -13.27 -5.99
CA LEU A 284 -10.38 -12.76 -6.57
C LEU A 284 -11.20 -13.86 -7.23
N TRP A 285 -10.55 -14.81 -7.90
CA TRP A 285 -11.26 -15.93 -8.50
C TRP A 285 -11.93 -16.81 -7.43
N GLU A 286 -11.24 -17.07 -6.31
CA GLU A 286 -11.85 -17.75 -5.14
C GLU A 286 -13.12 -17.02 -4.66
N MET A 287 -13.09 -15.68 -4.63
CA MET A 287 -14.26 -14.87 -4.25
C MET A 287 -15.39 -14.94 -5.30
N VAL A 288 -15.05 -14.88 -6.60
CA VAL A 288 -16.01 -14.93 -7.72
C VAL A 288 -16.82 -16.23 -7.72
N VAL A 289 -16.16 -17.37 -7.47
CA VAL A 289 -16.81 -18.69 -7.47
C VAL A 289 -17.37 -19.09 -6.10
N SER A 290 -17.26 -18.22 -5.08
CA SER A 290 -17.81 -18.46 -3.75
C SER A 290 -19.32 -18.70 -3.78
N LEU A 291 -19.88 -19.38 -2.78
CA LEU A 291 -21.34 -19.44 -2.60
C LEU A 291 -21.87 -18.21 -1.83
N ASN A 292 -20.98 -17.42 -1.22
CA ASN A 292 -21.34 -16.23 -0.47
C ASN A 292 -21.59 -15.05 -1.42
N THR A 293 -22.81 -14.52 -1.39
CA THR A 293 -23.21 -13.36 -2.20
C THR A 293 -22.39 -12.12 -1.89
N ASP A 294 -22.08 -11.84 -0.62
CA ASP A 294 -21.33 -10.64 -0.23
C ASP A 294 -19.89 -10.71 -0.77
N MET A 295 -19.26 -11.89 -0.73
CA MET A 295 -17.92 -12.08 -1.32
C MET A 295 -17.91 -11.83 -2.83
N LYS A 296 -18.96 -12.22 -3.55
CA LYS A 296 -19.09 -11.94 -4.99
C LYS A 296 -19.24 -10.44 -5.28
N ILE A 297 -20.01 -9.73 -4.46
CA ILE A 297 -20.17 -8.28 -4.54
C ILE A 297 -18.82 -7.60 -4.27
N ASP A 298 -18.11 -8.03 -3.23
CA ASP A 298 -16.77 -7.52 -2.90
C ASP A 298 -15.76 -7.79 -4.03
N ALA A 299 -15.83 -8.95 -4.67
CA ALA A 299 -15.02 -9.25 -5.85
C ALA A 299 -15.30 -8.29 -7.01
N ALA A 300 -16.57 -8.00 -7.31
CA ALA A 300 -16.96 -7.01 -8.31
C ALA A 300 -16.42 -5.61 -7.98
N ASN A 301 -16.56 -5.18 -6.72
CA ASN A 301 -16.07 -3.88 -6.24
C ASN A 301 -14.54 -3.77 -6.29
N LEU A 302 -13.82 -4.84 -5.97
CA LEU A 302 -12.37 -4.91 -6.13
C LEU A 302 -11.98 -4.80 -7.61
N LEU A 303 -12.59 -5.59 -8.50
CA LEU A 303 -12.34 -5.54 -9.95
C LEU A 303 -12.57 -4.13 -10.51
N LYS A 304 -13.63 -3.45 -10.06
CA LYS A 304 -13.95 -2.05 -10.42
C LYS A 304 -12.81 -1.08 -10.11
N VAL A 305 -12.16 -1.20 -8.95
CA VAL A 305 -11.12 -0.22 -8.54
C VAL A 305 -9.71 -0.56 -9.04
N ILE A 306 -9.40 -1.85 -9.26
CA ILE A 306 -8.06 -2.28 -9.68
C ILE A 306 -7.84 -2.18 -11.19
N VAL A 307 -8.90 -2.14 -11.99
CA VAL A 307 -8.81 -2.17 -13.48
C VAL A 307 -7.94 -1.06 -14.06
N GLN A 308 -7.87 0.10 -13.41
CA GLN A 308 -7.04 1.23 -13.84
C GLN A 308 -5.52 0.93 -13.82
N TYR A 309 -5.10 -0.14 -13.12
CA TYR A 309 -3.71 -0.58 -13.03
C TYR A 309 -3.43 -1.82 -13.89
N MET A 310 -4.38 -2.23 -14.74
CA MET A 310 -4.28 -3.45 -15.54
C MET A 310 -4.10 -3.09 -17.01
N ASP A 311 -3.28 -3.87 -17.71
CA ASP A 311 -3.19 -3.78 -19.16
C ASP A 311 -4.37 -4.52 -19.85
N ALA A 312 -4.50 -4.32 -21.16
CA ALA A 312 -5.56 -4.95 -21.95
C ALA A 312 -5.46 -6.49 -21.95
N LYS A 313 -4.26 -7.06 -21.76
CA LYS A 313 -4.03 -8.50 -21.77
C LYS A 313 -4.59 -9.11 -20.48
N LEU A 314 -4.16 -8.63 -19.32
CA LEU A 314 -4.65 -9.04 -18.00
C LEU A 314 -6.16 -8.83 -17.88
N ALA A 315 -6.67 -7.71 -18.38
CA ALA A 315 -8.10 -7.46 -18.37
C ALA A 315 -8.88 -8.48 -19.21
N SER A 316 -8.36 -8.84 -20.39
CA SER A 316 -8.99 -9.85 -21.25
C SER A 316 -8.90 -11.27 -20.69
N THR A 317 -7.81 -11.60 -19.99
CA THR A 317 -7.54 -12.94 -19.45
C THR A 317 -8.21 -13.19 -18.11
N HIS A 318 -8.29 -12.18 -17.24
CA HIS A 318 -8.75 -12.35 -15.85
C HIS A 318 -9.98 -11.51 -15.51
N VAL A 319 -9.98 -10.20 -15.83
CA VAL A 319 -11.06 -9.28 -15.41
C VAL A 319 -12.37 -9.59 -16.12
N LEU A 320 -12.37 -9.63 -17.46
CA LEU A 320 -13.60 -9.87 -18.23
C LEU A 320 -14.24 -11.24 -17.90
N PRO A 321 -13.51 -12.37 -17.87
CA PRO A 321 -14.11 -13.66 -17.49
C PRO A 321 -14.71 -13.68 -16.09
N ALA A 322 -14.06 -13.01 -15.12
CA ALA A 322 -14.59 -12.87 -13.77
C ALA A 322 -15.90 -12.07 -13.76
N LEU A 323 -15.93 -10.93 -14.45
CA LEU A 323 -17.13 -10.09 -14.53
C LEU A 323 -18.28 -10.76 -15.30
N VAL A 324 -18.00 -11.54 -16.35
CA VAL A 324 -19.03 -12.32 -17.05
C VAL A 324 -19.64 -13.37 -16.12
N THR A 325 -18.81 -14.04 -15.32
CA THR A 325 -19.28 -15.02 -14.31
C THR A 325 -20.19 -14.35 -13.29
N LEU A 326 -19.79 -13.19 -12.77
CA LEU A 326 -20.59 -12.42 -11.81
C LEU A 326 -21.87 -11.83 -12.44
N GLY A 327 -21.81 -11.38 -13.70
CA GLY A 327 -22.97 -10.86 -14.43
C GLY A 327 -24.04 -11.91 -14.71
N SER A 328 -23.62 -13.17 -14.86
CA SER A 328 -24.51 -14.31 -15.05
C SER A 328 -25.09 -14.86 -13.73
N ASP A 329 -24.77 -14.23 -12.60
CA ASP A 329 -25.24 -14.68 -11.28
C ASP A 329 -26.76 -14.50 -11.13
N GLN A 330 -27.39 -15.44 -10.41
CA GLN A 330 -28.82 -15.41 -10.12
C GLN A 330 -29.19 -14.30 -9.13
N ASN A 331 -28.24 -13.86 -8.30
CA ASN A 331 -28.44 -12.77 -7.36
C ASN A 331 -28.32 -11.42 -8.06
N LEU A 332 -29.42 -10.67 -8.11
CA LEU A 332 -29.47 -9.34 -8.74
C LEU A 332 -28.46 -8.35 -8.16
N LYS A 333 -28.11 -8.44 -6.87
CA LYS A 333 -27.09 -7.54 -6.28
C LYS A 333 -25.70 -7.81 -6.86
N VAL A 334 -25.35 -9.08 -7.06
CA VAL A 334 -24.08 -9.48 -7.70
C VAL A 334 -24.06 -9.03 -9.15
N LYS A 335 -25.16 -9.30 -9.87
CA LYS A 335 -25.36 -8.85 -11.26
C LYS A 335 -25.13 -7.34 -11.37
N TYR A 336 -25.79 -6.52 -10.55
CA TYR A 336 -25.66 -5.06 -10.59
C TYR A 336 -24.28 -4.55 -10.16
N ALA A 337 -23.63 -5.18 -9.18
CA ALA A 337 -22.25 -4.85 -8.84
C ALA A 337 -21.29 -5.11 -10.03
N SER A 338 -21.55 -6.15 -10.83
CA SER A 338 -20.76 -6.44 -12.04
C SER A 338 -20.97 -5.42 -13.15
N ILE A 339 -22.19 -4.86 -13.33
CA ILE A 339 -22.49 -3.81 -14.31
C ILE A 339 -21.62 -2.57 -14.05
N ASP A 340 -21.58 -2.15 -12.78
CA ASP A 340 -20.73 -1.05 -12.31
C ASP A 340 -19.25 -1.30 -12.62
N ALA A 341 -18.77 -2.53 -12.39
CA ALA A 341 -17.39 -2.91 -12.67
C ALA A 341 -17.09 -2.91 -14.18
N PHE A 342 -18.00 -3.41 -15.02
CA PHE A 342 -17.86 -3.31 -16.48
C PHE A 342 -17.82 -1.85 -16.96
N GLY A 343 -18.57 -0.95 -16.34
CA GLY A 343 -18.47 0.49 -16.60
C GLY A 343 -17.06 1.03 -16.36
N ALA A 344 -16.42 0.63 -15.26
CA ALA A 344 -15.03 1.00 -14.98
C ALA A 344 -14.05 0.39 -16.00
N VAL A 345 -14.26 -0.86 -16.44
CA VAL A 345 -13.47 -1.46 -17.53
C VAL A 345 -13.59 -0.63 -18.81
N ALA A 346 -14.81 -0.21 -19.17
CA ALA A 346 -15.06 0.62 -20.36
C ALA A 346 -14.40 2.00 -20.27
N GLN A 347 -14.34 2.58 -19.06
CA GLN A 347 -13.69 3.87 -18.82
C GLN A 347 -12.17 3.81 -19.02
N HIS A 348 -11.52 2.72 -18.62
CA HIS A 348 -10.06 2.64 -18.58
C HIS A 348 -9.45 1.92 -19.78
N LEU A 349 -10.18 1.00 -20.43
CA LEU A 349 -9.64 0.16 -21.49
C LEU A 349 -10.30 0.45 -22.84
N LYS A 350 -9.49 0.94 -23.77
CA LYS A 350 -9.91 1.39 -25.12
C LYS A 350 -9.76 0.34 -26.22
N ASN A 351 -9.39 -0.90 -25.87
CA ASN A 351 -9.19 -1.96 -26.84
C ASN A 351 -10.52 -2.37 -27.48
N GLU A 352 -10.63 -2.36 -28.81
CA GLU A 352 -11.89 -2.63 -29.52
C GLU A 352 -12.51 -3.99 -29.16
N MET A 353 -11.69 -5.03 -28.97
CA MET A 353 -12.18 -6.36 -28.60
C MET A 353 -12.75 -6.40 -27.18
N ILE A 354 -12.16 -5.64 -26.26
CA ILE A 354 -12.67 -5.49 -24.88
C ILE A 354 -13.99 -4.73 -24.93
N VAL A 355 -14.03 -3.62 -25.67
CA VAL A 355 -15.23 -2.80 -25.85
C VAL A 355 -16.39 -3.63 -26.41
N GLU A 356 -16.14 -4.45 -27.44
CA GLU A 356 -17.17 -5.31 -28.02
C GLU A 356 -17.69 -6.35 -27.01
N LYS A 357 -16.80 -6.97 -26.24
CA LYS A 357 -17.22 -7.89 -25.16
C LYS A 357 -18.06 -7.20 -24.09
N ILE A 358 -17.72 -5.97 -23.71
CA ILE A 358 -18.52 -5.18 -22.76
C ILE A 358 -19.89 -4.91 -23.36
N ARG A 359 -19.96 -4.47 -24.61
CA ARG A 359 -21.23 -4.20 -25.30
C ARG A 359 -22.15 -5.43 -25.30
N VAL A 360 -21.63 -6.58 -25.72
CA VAL A 360 -22.40 -7.85 -25.74
C VAL A 360 -22.93 -8.21 -24.35
N GLN A 361 -22.13 -7.99 -23.30
CA GLN A 361 -22.60 -8.23 -21.92
C GLN A 361 -23.64 -7.20 -21.47
N MET A 362 -23.51 -5.93 -21.87
CA MET A 362 -24.49 -4.89 -21.59
C MET A 362 -25.82 -5.16 -22.30
N ASP A 363 -25.80 -5.58 -23.56
CA ASP A 363 -26.98 -6.03 -24.31
C ASP A 363 -27.67 -7.18 -23.56
N ALA A 364 -26.92 -8.20 -23.11
CA ALA A 364 -27.46 -9.31 -22.34
C ALA A 364 -28.15 -8.89 -21.02
N PHE A 365 -27.64 -7.85 -20.33
CA PHE A 365 -28.32 -7.31 -19.15
C PHE A 365 -29.65 -6.62 -19.47
N LEU A 366 -29.80 -6.10 -20.69
CA LEU A 366 -30.98 -5.38 -21.13
C LEU A 366 -32.07 -6.31 -21.67
N GLU A 367 -31.69 -7.48 -22.19
CA GLU A 367 -32.63 -8.49 -22.69
C GLU A 367 -33.62 -8.96 -21.61
N ASP A 368 -33.23 -8.94 -20.34
CA ASP A 368 -34.11 -9.26 -19.20
C ASP A 368 -35.27 -8.25 -19.02
N GLY A 369 -35.23 -7.08 -19.67
CA GLY A 369 -36.29 -6.06 -19.65
C GLY A 369 -36.49 -5.34 -18.30
N SER A 370 -35.59 -5.53 -17.34
CA SER A 370 -35.66 -4.87 -16.03
C SER A 370 -35.29 -3.40 -16.14
N HIS A 371 -36.18 -2.53 -15.63
CA HIS A 371 -35.93 -1.09 -15.59
C HIS A 371 -34.71 -0.72 -14.73
N GLU A 372 -34.50 -1.45 -13.64
CA GLU A 372 -33.33 -1.31 -12.77
C GLU A 372 -32.03 -1.68 -13.48
N ALA A 373 -32.04 -2.78 -14.26
CA ALA A 373 -30.90 -3.18 -15.07
C ALA A 373 -30.58 -2.14 -16.14
N THR A 374 -31.60 -1.64 -16.87
CA THR A 374 -31.44 -0.55 -17.84
C THR A 374 -30.83 0.70 -17.20
N THR A 375 -31.35 1.10 -16.03
CA THR A 375 -30.84 2.26 -15.31
C THR A 375 -29.39 2.06 -14.85
N ALA A 376 -29.04 0.86 -14.39
CA ALA A 376 -27.68 0.53 -13.98
C ALA A 376 -26.69 0.57 -15.17
N VAL A 377 -27.06 -0.03 -16.30
CA VAL A 377 -26.26 -0.04 -17.53
C VAL A 377 -26.01 1.39 -18.02
N ILE A 378 -27.07 2.21 -18.10
CA ILE A 378 -26.94 3.61 -18.51
C ILE A 378 -25.99 4.36 -17.56
N ARG A 379 -26.15 4.21 -16.24
CA ARG A 379 -25.26 4.88 -15.27
C ARG A 379 -23.80 4.45 -15.44
N ALA A 380 -23.56 3.15 -15.57
CA ALA A 380 -22.21 2.60 -15.72
C ALA A 380 -21.51 3.10 -16.99
N LEU A 381 -22.23 3.15 -18.13
CA LEU A 381 -21.65 3.58 -19.41
C LEU A 381 -21.54 5.10 -19.54
N VAL A 382 -22.46 5.87 -18.95
CA VAL A 382 -22.41 7.34 -18.98
C VAL A 382 -21.14 7.87 -18.31
N VAL A 383 -20.72 7.26 -17.19
CA VAL A 383 -19.46 7.63 -16.51
C VAL A 383 -18.24 7.41 -17.43
N ALA A 384 -18.34 6.44 -18.34
CA ALA A 384 -17.27 6.10 -19.26
C ALA A 384 -17.21 7.05 -20.49
N VAL A 385 -18.32 7.72 -20.88
CA VAL A 385 -18.45 8.60 -22.09
C VAL A 385 -17.30 9.57 -22.35
N PRO A 386 -16.77 10.32 -21.35
CA PRO A 386 -15.72 11.30 -21.63
C PRO A 386 -14.38 10.63 -21.97
N HIS A 387 -14.26 9.32 -21.69
CA HIS A 387 -13.01 8.56 -21.74
C HIS A 387 -13.10 7.32 -22.65
N THR A 388 -14.28 6.99 -23.19
CA THR A 388 -14.54 5.81 -24.04
C THR A 388 -14.24 6.05 -25.52
N THR A 389 -14.25 4.96 -26.29
CA THR A 389 -14.15 4.96 -27.76
C THR A 389 -15.44 5.50 -28.40
N ASP A 390 -15.33 6.02 -29.63
CA ASP A 390 -16.48 6.54 -30.38
C ASP A 390 -17.60 5.50 -30.55
N ARG A 391 -17.25 4.21 -30.71
CA ARG A 391 -18.23 3.11 -30.78
C ARG A 391 -19.12 2.99 -29.53
N LEU A 392 -18.56 3.14 -28.32
CA LEU A 392 -19.37 3.11 -27.08
C LEU A 392 -20.17 4.39 -26.90
N ARG A 393 -19.64 5.52 -27.37
CA ARG A 393 -20.35 6.81 -27.33
C ARG A 393 -21.60 6.77 -28.21
N ASP A 394 -21.52 6.15 -29.39
CA ASP A 394 -22.65 6.02 -30.32
C ASP A 394 -23.69 4.98 -29.86
N TYR A 395 -23.30 4.03 -29.01
CA TYR A 395 -24.19 3.02 -28.44
C TYR A 395 -25.13 3.57 -27.37
N ILE A 396 -24.70 4.55 -26.57
CA ILE A 396 -25.50 5.08 -25.45
C ILE A 396 -26.80 5.77 -25.89
N PRO A 397 -26.84 6.58 -26.96
CA PRO A 397 -28.09 7.13 -27.48
C PRO A 397 -29.12 6.06 -27.85
N TYR A 398 -28.68 4.91 -28.37
CA TYR A 398 -29.55 3.77 -28.72
C TYR A 398 -30.17 3.09 -27.48
N LEU A 399 -29.54 3.21 -26.32
CA LEU A 399 -30.08 2.69 -25.06
C LEU A 399 -31.17 3.56 -24.44
N ILE A 400 -31.27 4.82 -24.89
CA ILE A 400 -32.18 5.84 -24.32
C ILE A 400 -33.40 6.05 -25.23
N SER A 401 -33.34 5.59 -26.49
CA SER A 401 -34.44 5.56 -27.46
C SER A 401 -35.35 4.36 -27.27
#